data_AF-A0A1C5WG47-F1
#
_entry.id   AF-A0A1C5WG47-F1
#
_cell.length_a   1.000
_cell.length_b   1.000
_cell.length_c   1.000
_cell.angle_alpha   90.00
_cell.angle_beta   90.00
_cell.angle_gamma   90.00
#
_symmetry.space_group_name_H-M   'P 1'
#
loop_
_entity.id
_entity.type
_entity.pdbx_description
1 polymer ?
#
loop_
_entity_poly.entity_id
_entity_poly.type
_entity_poly.pdbx_seq_one_letter_code
_entity_poly.pdbx_strand_id
1 'polypeptide(L)' 'MRFWDEVDEAIKKVRQGQEATCPLCKKGKLVPVGNPKTTKSFYCDACKEKLNLD' A
#
# COMPACT_ATOMS: atom_id res chain seq x y z
N MET A 1 -14.21 -5.29 11.33
CA MET A 1 -13.02 -5.45 10.47
C MET A 1 -13.15 -4.40 9.37
N ARG A 2 -12.34 -3.33 9.37
CA ARG A 2 -12.44 -2.21 8.40
C ARG A 2 -11.08 -1.82 7.81
N PHE A 3 -10.03 -1.99 8.60
CA PHE A 3 -8.66 -1.65 8.19
C PHE A 3 -8.12 -2.54 7.05
N TRP A 4 -8.43 -3.84 7.08
CA TRP A 4 -8.00 -4.78 6.03
C TRP A 4 -8.64 -4.48 4.67
N ASP A 5 -9.90 -4.02 4.64
CA ASP A 5 -10.56 -3.59 3.41
C ASP A 5 -9.86 -2.34 2.80
N GLU A 6 -9.51 -1.35 3.64
CA GLU A 6 -8.77 -0.15 3.19
C GLU A 6 -7.39 -0.51 2.62
N VAL A 7 -6.71 -1.50 3.22
CA VAL A 7 -5.42 -2.02 2.76
C VAL A 7 -5.56 -2.70 1.40
N ASP A 8 -6.54 -3.59 1.24
CA ASP A 8 -6.78 -4.33 -0.01
C ASP A 8 -7.13 -3.39 -1.18
N GLU A 9 -8.00 -2.39 -0.94
CA GLU A 9 -8.32 -1.38 -1.95
C GLU A 9 -7.10 -0.54 -2.36
N ALA A 10 -6.26 -0.15 -1.39
CA ALA A 10 -5.04 0.58 -1.67
C ALA A 10 -4.06 -0.25 -2.52
N ILE A 11 -3.88 -1.53 -2.20
CA ILE A 11 -3.01 -2.44 -2.95
C ILE A 11 -3.54 -2.67 -4.36
N LYS A 12 -4.86 -2.84 -4.55
CA LYS A 12 -5.48 -2.99 -5.87
C LYS A 12 -5.17 -1.78 -6.77
N LYS A 13 -5.26 -0.56 -6.23
CA LYS A 13 -4.89 0.68 -6.95
C LYS A 13 -3.42 0.66 -7.36
N VAL A 14 -2.51 0.37 -6.42
CA VAL A 14 -1.07 0.29 -6.69
C VAL A 14 -0.75 -0.76 -7.77
N ARG A 15 -1.41 -1.92 -7.74
CA ARG A 15 -1.26 -2.98 -8.75
C ARG A 15 -1.72 -2.57 -10.14
N GLN A 16 -2.70 -1.67 -10.22
CA GLN A 16 -3.18 -1.07 -11.47
C GLN A 16 -2.28 0.09 -11.94
N GLY A 17 -1.23 0.43 -11.19
CA GLY A 17 -0.35 1.56 -11.48
C GLY A 17 -0.91 2.91 -11.01
N GLN A 18 -1.96 2.90 -10.18
CA GLN A 18 -2.52 4.10 -9.57
C GLN A 18 -1.85 4.39 -8.23
N GLU A 19 -1.80 5.66 -7.85
CA GLU A 19 -1.35 6.06 -6.53
C GLU A 19 -2.40 5.72 -5.48
N ALA A 20 -1.98 5.12 -4.36
CA ALA A 20 -2.85 4.86 -3.23
C ALA A 20 -2.35 5.56 -1.98
N THR A 21 -3.28 6.07 -1.18
CA THR A 21 -2.97 6.65 0.13
C THR A 21 -2.60 5.53 1.10
N CYS A 22 -1.59 5.76 1.93
CA CYS A 22 -1.19 4.85 2.98
C CYS A 22 -2.35 4.66 3.98
N PRO A 23 -2.86 3.42 4.17
CA PRO A 23 -3.98 3.17 5.07
C PRO A 23 -3.61 3.37 6.55
N LEU A 24 -2.32 3.32 6.90
CA LEU A 24 -1.83 3.53 8.27
C LEU A 24 -1.85 4.99 8.68
N CYS A 25 -1.15 5.86 7.95
CA CYS A 25 -1.02 7.27 8.31
C CYS A 25 -2.05 8.19 7.63
N LYS A 26 -2.74 7.69 6.59
CA LYS A 26 -3.72 8.41 5.75
C LYS A 26 -3.18 9.74 5.16
N LYS A 27 -1.86 9.90 5.10
CA LYS A 27 -1.16 11.11 4.66
C LYS A 27 -0.19 10.84 3.52
N GLY A 28 0.63 9.80 3.66
CA GLY A 28 1.59 9.41 2.62
C GLY A 28 0.97 8.55 1.53
N LYS A 29 1.77 8.25 0.52
CA LYS A 29 1.49 7.34 -0.57
C LYS A 29 2.07 5.96 -0.28
N LEU A 30 1.36 4.93 -0.71
CA LEU A 30 1.79 3.55 -0.64
C LEU A 30 2.61 3.22 -1.89
N VAL A 31 3.88 2.87 -1.68
CA VAL A 31 4.84 2.59 -2.75
C VAL A 31 5.19 1.09 -2.73
N PRO A 32 5.03 0.38 -3.86
CA PRO A 32 5.42 -1.02 -3.96
C PRO A 32 6.94 -1.17 -3.96
N VAL A 33 7.46 -2.18 -3.27
CA VAL A 33 8.88 -2.55 -3.35
C VAL A 33 9.06 -3.50 -4.52
N GLY A 34 9.66 -3.02 -5.61
CA GLY A 34 9.89 -3.81 -6.82
C GLY A 34 8.70 -3.80 -7.78
N ASN A 35 8.33 -4.96 -8.32
CA ASN A 35 7.25 -5.05 -9.31
C ASN A 35 5.87 -4.88 -8.63
N PRO A 36 5.09 -3.83 -8.96
CA PRO A 36 3.80 -3.55 -8.34
C PRO A 36 2.81 -4.70 -8.45
N LYS A 37 2.89 -5.53 -9.51
CA LYS A 37 1.93 -6.60 -9.78
C LYS A 37 2.15 -7.85 -8.92
N THR A 38 3.40 -8.12 -8.54
CA THR A 38 3.79 -9.36 -7.85
C THR A 38 4.31 -9.12 -6.44
N THR A 39 4.65 -7.88 -6.10
CA THR A 39 5.16 -7.58 -4.76
C THR A 39 4.08 -7.75 -3.69
N LYS A 40 4.53 -8.25 -2.54
CA LYS A 40 3.76 -8.32 -1.29
C LYS A 40 4.21 -7.28 -0.28
N SER A 41 5.28 -6.55 -0.58
CA SER A 41 5.88 -5.56 0.29
C SER A 41 5.63 -4.17 -0.26
N PHE A 42 5.00 -3.36 0.56
CA PHE A 42 4.70 -1.97 0.28
C PHE A 42 5.28 -1.11 1.40
N TYR A 43 5.71 0.10 1.10
CA TYR A 43 6.17 1.04 2.11
C TYR A 43 5.49 2.39 1.92
N CYS A 44 5.33 3.14 3.01
CA CYS A 44 4.85 4.50 2.92
C CYS A 44 6.02 5.48 2.77
N ASP A 45 5.91 6.43 1.86
CA ASP A 45 6.91 7.49 1.71
C ASP A 45 6.94 8.47 2.90
N ALA A 46 5.78 8.71 3.54
CA ALA A 46 5.64 9.67 4.64
C ALA A 46 5.95 9.08 6.02
N CYS A 47 5.24 8.02 6.43
CA CYS A 47 5.46 7.41 7.76
C CYS A 47 6.55 6.34 7.77
N LYS A 48 7.12 5.99 6.61
CA LYS A 48 8.18 4.97 6.45
C LYS A 48 7.80 3.56 6.92
N GLU A 49 6.55 3.35 7.30
CA GLU A 49 6.00 2.05 7.67
C GLU A 49 5.98 1.09 6.47
N LYS A 50 6.19 -0.19 6.75
CA LYS A 50 6.14 -1.28 5.77
C LYS A 50 4.88 -2.10 5.97
N LEU A 51 4.12 -2.28 4.90
CA LEU A 51 2.98 -3.17 4.79
C LEU A 51 3.41 -4.42 4.04
N ASN A 52 3.48 -5.53 4.77
CA ASN A 52 3.71 -6.86 4.20
C ASN A 52 2.41 -7.64 4.23
N LEU A 53 2.00 -8.16 3.08
CA LEU A 53 0.89 -9.10 2.94
C LEU A 53 1.43 -10.52 3.15
N ASP A 54 1.51 -10.94 4.41
CA ASP A 54 1.76 -12.34 4.77
C ASP A 54 0.45 -13.13 4.87
#